data_AF-A0A9P1H1J2-F1
#
_entry.id   AF-A0A9P1H1J2-F1
#
_cell.length_a   1.000
_cell.length_b   1.000
_cell.length_c   1.000
_cell.angle_alpha   90.00
_cell.angle_beta   90.00
_cell.angle_gamma   90.00
#
_symmetry.space_group_name_H-M   'P 1'
#
loop_
_entity.id
_entity.type
_entity.pdbx_description
1 polymer ?
#
loop_
_entity_poly.entity_id
_entity_poly.type
_entity_poly.pdbx_seq_one_letter_code
_entity_poly.pdbx_strand_id
1 'polypeptide(L)'
;MVCWLPSDSDWDHHYNVTGDETWKAENMHKIFAKIEKNNYAEAGSPGHGFDGYFQTNMGAMAQARGGALQGNKVMEAYAKEFGVDDWDMTDLLTRDPNEMVADRDQISSIFGLVNHQYANGQRYSSRDYVKAAVDAGDPITVSLTSLATKVLFDTSGDCGDKPRAVGVEYLEGKSLYAGDSRRVAGDAGTKKTVKAKREVIVSGGAFNSPQLLLLSGIGAKEHLEEFDIPVVVDLPGVGQHLMDNQEMPIIGTGSAGSGTTGVAMFKTNFPAYDERDMFLMGGPGAPLPYGVSMVKGSSVNNKGWVKLRSADPQDTPEINFNHYAEGSDADIQAMADTPDENGSCGQDDIDWIHKQTFGHHPTSSNKIGADDDPMAVLDSKFRVRGVAGLRVVDASAFARIPGIFPSAPTFMISQKASDEMIAEIEAGEAIEVCEAALPE
;
A
#
# COMPACT_ATOMS: atom_id res chain seq x y z
N MET A 1 -2.21 -6.84 -9.56
CA MET A 1 -3.24 -5.85 -9.96
C MET A 1 -4.51 -6.00 -9.13
N VAL A 2 -4.45 -6.73 -8.01
CA VAL A 2 -5.63 -7.05 -7.23
C VAL A 2 -6.19 -5.76 -6.64
N CYS A 3 -7.51 -5.64 -6.66
CA CYS A 3 -8.25 -4.59 -5.97
C CYS A 3 -9.11 -5.28 -4.91
N TRP A 4 -8.66 -5.19 -3.67
CA TRP A 4 -9.31 -5.80 -2.51
C TRP A 4 -9.41 -4.75 -1.43
N LEU A 5 -10.58 -4.57 -0.85
CA LEU A 5 -10.79 -3.62 0.24
C LEU A 5 -10.16 -4.13 1.54
N PRO A 6 -9.50 -3.26 2.31
CA PRO A 6 -9.10 -3.60 3.67
C PRO A 6 -10.31 -4.00 4.52
N SER A 7 -10.05 -4.74 5.58
CA SER A 7 -11.08 -5.04 6.56
C SER A 7 -11.51 -3.76 7.29
N ASP A 8 -12.73 -3.75 7.83
CA ASP A 8 -13.23 -2.57 8.57
C ASP A 8 -12.33 -2.25 9.77
N SER A 9 -11.80 -3.31 10.41
CA SER A 9 -10.90 -3.20 11.54
C SER A 9 -9.61 -2.42 11.19
N ASP A 10 -9.17 -2.42 9.92
CA ASP A 10 -7.96 -1.70 9.47
C ASP A 10 -8.15 -0.19 9.49
N TRP A 11 -9.31 0.26 9.03
CA TRP A 11 -9.68 1.66 9.07
C TRP A 11 -9.99 2.12 10.49
N ASP A 12 -10.74 1.31 11.23
CA ASP A 12 -11.08 1.61 12.62
C ASP A 12 -9.83 1.64 13.51
N HIS A 13 -8.76 0.92 13.18
CA HIS A 13 -7.48 1.09 13.86
C HIS A 13 -6.91 2.49 13.70
N HIS A 14 -6.96 3.08 12.49
CA HIS A 14 -6.53 4.47 12.27
C HIS A 14 -7.36 5.45 13.10
N TYR A 15 -8.68 5.24 13.15
CA TYR A 15 -9.55 6.02 14.05
C TYR A 15 -9.15 5.83 15.52
N ASN A 16 -8.95 4.60 15.98
CA ASN A 16 -8.65 4.31 17.38
C ASN A 16 -7.32 4.92 17.84
N VAL A 17 -6.30 4.99 16.98
CA VAL A 17 -5.00 5.59 17.32
C VAL A 17 -4.99 7.11 17.18
N THR A 18 -5.83 7.70 16.31
CA THR A 18 -5.81 9.16 16.07
C THR A 18 -6.93 9.92 16.76
N GLY A 19 -8.04 9.26 17.09
CA GLY A 19 -9.30 9.88 17.51
C GLY A 19 -10.07 10.59 16.37
N ASP A 20 -9.58 10.55 15.14
CA ASP A 20 -10.17 11.25 14.00
C ASP A 20 -11.26 10.38 13.34
N GLU A 21 -12.52 10.72 13.59
CA GLU A 21 -13.69 9.95 13.14
C GLU A 21 -13.78 9.78 11.62
N THR A 22 -13.11 10.63 10.86
CA THR A 22 -13.08 10.53 9.39
C THR A 22 -12.36 9.27 8.91
N TRP A 23 -11.57 8.61 9.77
CA TRP A 23 -10.91 7.33 9.49
C TRP A 23 -11.76 6.10 9.74
N LYS A 24 -12.96 6.21 10.35
CA LYS A 24 -13.86 5.06 10.56
C LYS A 24 -14.15 4.35 9.24
N ALA A 25 -14.27 3.02 9.27
CA ALA A 25 -14.47 2.20 8.08
C ALA A 25 -15.63 2.69 7.20
N GLU A 26 -16.76 3.06 7.82
CA GLU A 26 -17.93 3.61 7.11
C GLU A 26 -17.63 4.86 6.26
N ASN A 27 -16.66 5.68 6.67
CA ASN A 27 -16.25 6.88 5.95
C ASN A 27 -15.25 6.54 4.86
N MET A 28 -14.32 5.62 5.14
CA MET A 28 -13.37 5.13 4.14
C MET A 28 -14.09 4.37 3.00
N HIS A 29 -15.16 3.65 3.28
CA HIS A 29 -16.02 3.06 2.23
C HIS A 29 -16.64 4.09 1.30
N LYS A 30 -17.07 5.25 1.82
CA LYS A 30 -17.58 6.36 0.99
C LYS A 30 -16.49 6.92 0.09
N ILE A 31 -15.24 6.96 0.57
CA ILE A 31 -14.10 7.37 -0.25
C ILE A 31 -13.86 6.36 -1.38
N PHE A 32 -13.89 5.06 -1.09
CA PHE A 32 -13.78 4.03 -2.14
C PHE A 32 -14.87 4.20 -3.20
N ALA A 33 -16.15 4.26 -2.79
CA ALA A 33 -17.27 4.46 -3.71
C ALA A 33 -17.18 5.79 -4.47
N LYS A 34 -16.56 6.84 -3.91
CA LYS A 34 -16.32 8.11 -4.61
C LYS A 34 -15.29 7.97 -5.72
N ILE A 35 -14.19 7.26 -5.48
CA ILE A 35 -13.11 7.14 -6.46
C ILE A 35 -13.33 6.02 -7.47
N GLU A 36 -14.12 5.02 -7.13
CA GLU A 36 -14.31 3.84 -7.97
C GLU A 36 -15.09 4.17 -9.26
N LYS A 37 -14.62 3.56 -10.34
CA LYS A 37 -15.38 3.36 -11.56
C LYS A 37 -15.49 1.87 -11.82
N ASN A 38 -16.56 1.30 -11.30
CA ASN A 38 -16.85 -0.12 -11.38
C ASN A 38 -17.34 -0.50 -12.77
N ASN A 39 -16.66 -1.47 -13.39
CA ASN A 39 -16.97 -1.96 -14.74
C ASN A 39 -17.60 -3.38 -14.75
N TYR A 40 -17.89 -3.95 -13.59
CA TYR A 40 -18.31 -5.35 -13.47
C TYR A 40 -19.66 -5.56 -12.77
N ALA A 41 -19.97 -4.76 -11.74
CA ALA A 41 -21.23 -4.82 -10.98
C ALA A 41 -22.36 -4.05 -11.67
N GLU A 42 -23.61 -4.31 -11.26
CA GLU A 42 -24.77 -3.54 -11.70
C GLU A 42 -24.74 -2.11 -11.16
N ALA A 43 -25.18 -1.15 -11.98
CA ALA A 43 -25.18 0.26 -11.57
C ALA A 43 -26.06 0.48 -10.34
N GLY A 44 -25.49 1.08 -9.29
CA GLY A 44 -26.17 1.33 -8.02
C GLY A 44 -25.99 0.22 -6.97
N SER A 45 -25.19 -0.82 -7.25
CA SER A 45 -24.82 -1.80 -6.23
C SER A 45 -24.26 -1.13 -4.97
N PRO A 46 -24.73 -1.50 -3.76
CA PRO A 46 -24.24 -0.92 -2.51
C PRO A 46 -22.72 -1.05 -2.36
N GLY A 47 -22.07 0.01 -1.88
CA GLY A 47 -20.62 0.03 -1.65
C GLY A 47 -19.76 0.38 -2.87
N HIS A 48 -20.35 0.46 -4.07
CA HIS A 48 -19.62 0.71 -5.31
C HIS A 48 -19.83 2.10 -5.90
N GLY A 49 -18.78 2.58 -6.58
CA GLY A 49 -18.76 3.79 -7.39
C GLY A 49 -18.78 3.49 -8.88
N PHE A 50 -19.42 4.36 -9.67
CA PHE A 50 -19.53 4.20 -11.13
C PHE A 50 -18.97 5.37 -11.93
N ASP A 51 -18.70 6.50 -11.26
CA ASP A 51 -18.35 7.77 -11.91
C ASP A 51 -16.92 8.24 -11.59
N GLY A 52 -16.21 7.55 -10.72
CA GLY A 52 -14.87 7.92 -10.29
C GLY A 52 -13.79 7.70 -11.36
N TYR A 53 -12.54 7.80 -10.95
CA TYR A 53 -11.40 7.61 -11.84
C TYR A 53 -10.75 6.22 -11.72
N PHE A 54 -10.88 5.57 -10.55
CA PHE A 54 -10.22 4.31 -10.24
C PHE A 54 -10.96 3.15 -10.87
N GLN A 55 -10.47 2.71 -12.03
CA GLN A 55 -11.13 1.66 -12.82
C GLN A 55 -11.00 0.30 -12.12
N THR A 56 -12.12 -0.33 -11.79
CA THR A 56 -12.18 -1.70 -11.27
C THR A 56 -12.93 -2.59 -12.25
N ASN A 57 -12.47 -3.83 -12.42
CA ASN A 57 -13.08 -4.81 -13.31
C ASN A 57 -12.87 -6.24 -12.78
N MET A 58 -13.77 -7.16 -13.12
CA MET A 58 -13.65 -8.58 -12.79
C MET A 58 -13.75 -9.42 -14.06
N GLY A 59 -12.62 -9.99 -14.49
CA GLY A 59 -12.55 -10.76 -15.73
C GLY A 59 -13.47 -11.98 -15.75
N ALA A 60 -13.65 -12.65 -14.61
CA ALA A 60 -14.52 -13.82 -14.48
C ALA A 60 -15.99 -13.48 -14.77
N MET A 61 -16.51 -12.35 -14.27
CA MET A 61 -17.87 -11.90 -14.61
C MET A 61 -18.03 -11.62 -16.11
N ALA A 62 -17.02 -11.04 -16.74
CA ALA A 62 -17.04 -10.82 -18.19
C ALA A 62 -17.09 -12.15 -18.97
N GLN A 63 -16.36 -13.17 -18.51
CA GLN A 63 -16.36 -14.51 -19.10
C GLN A 63 -17.70 -15.25 -18.88
N ALA A 64 -18.30 -15.13 -17.69
CA ALA A 64 -19.56 -15.78 -17.33
C ALA A 64 -20.74 -15.35 -18.21
N ARG A 65 -20.69 -14.14 -18.81
CA ARG A 65 -21.67 -13.70 -19.82
C ARG A 65 -21.70 -14.60 -21.07
N GLY A 66 -20.63 -15.35 -21.34
CA GLY A 66 -20.52 -16.31 -22.43
C GLY A 66 -20.97 -17.73 -22.08
N GLY A 67 -21.32 -18.01 -20.82
CA GLY A 67 -21.73 -19.33 -20.33
C GLY A 67 -21.17 -19.65 -18.94
N ALA A 68 -21.61 -20.76 -18.36
CA ALA A 68 -21.17 -21.22 -17.04
C ALA A 68 -19.64 -21.42 -16.99
N LEU A 69 -19.04 -21.05 -15.86
CA LEU A 69 -17.61 -21.21 -15.62
C LEU A 69 -17.34 -22.57 -14.97
N GLN A 70 -16.21 -23.17 -15.35
CA GLN A 70 -15.66 -24.33 -14.66
C GLN A 70 -14.46 -23.90 -13.83
N GLY A 71 -14.45 -24.28 -12.55
CA GLY A 71 -13.27 -24.16 -11.70
C GLY A 71 -12.25 -25.23 -12.08
N ASN A 72 -10.98 -24.97 -11.83
CA ASN A 72 -9.97 -26.01 -11.89
C ASN A 72 -10.05 -26.91 -10.64
N LYS A 73 -9.29 -28.01 -10.61
CA LYS A 73 -9.32 -28.98 -9.50
C LYS A 73 -8.92 -28.38 -8.15
N VAL A 74 -8.13 -27.31 -8.16
CA VAL A 74 -7.68 -26.65 -6.94
C VAL A 74 -8.81 -25.79 -6.36
N MET A 75 -9.59 -25.11 -7.20
CA MET A 75 -10.80 -24.42 -6.77
C MET A 75 -11.85 -25.40 -6.24
N GLU A 76 -12.03 -26.55 -6.89
CA GLU A 76 -12.93 -27.60 -6.37
C GLU A 76 -12.49 -28.11 -4.98
N ALA A 77 -11.18 -28.29 -4.78
CA ALA A 77 -10.63 -28.68 -3.48
C ALA A 77 -10.87 -27.62 -2.40
N TYR A 78 -10.61 -26.34 -2.71
CA TYR A 78 -10.89 -25.23 -1.79
C TYR A 78 -12.38 -25.11 -1.46
N ALA A 79 -13.27 -25.27 -2.45
CA ALA A 79 -14.71 -25.21 -2.23
C ALA A 79 -15.14 -26.28 -1.22
N LYS A 80 -14.63 -27.51 -1.36
CA LYS A 80 -14.92 -28.61 -0.45
C LYS A 80 -14.35 -28.35 0.96
N GLU A 81 -13.12 -27.87 1.04
CA GLU A 81 -12.46 -27.59 2.33
C GLU A 81 -13.21 -26.51 3.12
N PHE A 82 -13.70 -25.48 2.42
CA PHE A 82 -14.48 -24.40 3.04
C PHE A 82 -15.96 -24.73 3.21
N GLY A 83 -16.41 -25.92 2.78
CA GLY A 83 -17.81 -26.35 2.89
C GLY A 83 -18.78 -25.53 2.03
N VAL A 84 -18.32 -25.07 0.86
CA VAL A 84 -19.10 -24.32 -0.13
C VAL A 84 -19.18 -25.05 -1.49
N ASP A 85 -18.92 -26.36 -1.50
CA ASP A 85 -18.96 -27.21 -2.70
C ASP A 85 -20.37 -27.52 -3.20
N ASP A 86 -21.40 -27.13 -2.45
CA ASP A 86 -22.80 -27.15 -2.86
C ASP A 86 -23.22 -25.94 -3.72
N TRP A 87 -22.37 -24.90 -3.81
CA TRP A 87 -22.62 -23.72 -4.63
C TRP A 87 -22.21 -23.95 -6.09
N ASP A 88 -22.88 -23.27 -7.03
CA ASP A 88 -22.43 -23.30 -8.42
C ASP A 88 -21.05 -22.63 -8.54
N MET A 89 -20.13 -23.30 -9.24
CA MET A 89 -18.77 -22.80 -9.39
C MET A 89 -18.71 -21.46 -10.13
N THR A 90 -19.68 -21.17 -11.02
CA THR A 90 -19.82 -19.85 -11.64
C THR A 90 -20.12 -18.79 -10.58
N ASP A 91 -21.01 -19.08 -9.63
CA ASP A 91 -21.38 -18.13 -8.57
C ASP A 91 -20.18 -17.86 -7.67
N LEU A 92 -19.42 -18.90 -7.29
CA LEU A 92 -18.19 -18.76 -6.53
C LEU A 92 -17.12 -17.93 -7.26
N LEU A 93 -16.88 -18.21 -8.54
CA LEU A 93 -15.87 -17.52 -9.36
C LEU A 93 -16.25 -16.10 -9.78
N THR A 94 -17.52 -15.74 -9.65
CA THR A 94 -18.03 -14.39 -9.92
C THR A 94 -18.40 -13.63 -8.65
N ARG A 95 -18.29 -14.26 -7.48
CA ARG A 95 -18.57 -13.62 -6.19
C ARG A 95 -17.66 -12.41 -5.97
N ASP A 96 -18.25 -11.27 -5.63
CA ASP A 96 -17.51 -10.04 -5.38
C ASP A 96 -16.91 -10.03 -3.97
N PRO A 97 -15.57 -9.98 -3.83
CA PRO A 97 -14.93 -9.89 -2.52
C PRO A 97 -15.12 -8.53 -1.82
N ASN A 98 -15.51 -7.49 -2.58
CA ASN A 98 -15.67 -6.12 -2.11
C ASN A 98 -17.13 -5.74 -1.83
N GLU A 99 -18.08 -6.67 -2.01
CA GLU A 99 -19.50 -6.44 -1.70
C GLU A 99 -19.69 -6.09 -0.21
N MET A 100 -20.49 -5.07 0.07
CA MET A 100 -20.76 -4.59 1.43
C MET A 100 -21.87 -5.40 2.11
N VAL A 101 -21.50 -6.59 2.58
CA VAL A 101 -22.35 -7.44 3.44
C VAL A 101 -21.85 -7.41 4.88
N ALA A 102 -22.75 -7.64 5.86
CA ALA A 102 -22.45 -7.47 7.29
C ALA A 102 -21.22 -8.28 7.77
N ASP A 103 -21.05 -9.50 7.25
CA ASP A 103 -19.96 -10.40 7.65
C ASP A 103 -18.85 -10.46 6.59
N ARG A 104 -18.70 -9.43 5.73
CA ARG A 104 -17.76 -9.41 4.59
C ARG A 104 -16.37 -9.94 4.97
N ASP A 105 -15.82 -9.44 6.07
CA ASP A 105 -14.45 -9.76 6.50
C ASP A 105 -14.33 -11.10 7.24
N GLN A 106 -15.42 -11.83 7.42
CA GLN A 106 -15.45 -13.15 8.09
C GLN A 106 -15.66 -14.31 7.12
N ILE A 107 -16.14 -14.03 5.90
CA ILE A 107 -16.55 -15.07 4.96
C ILE A 107 -15.31 -15.75 4.35
N SER A 108 -15.15 -17.04 4.68
CA SER A 108 -14.28 -17.97 3.96
C SER A 108 -14.98 -18.48 2.71
N SER A 109 -14.41 -18.24 1.52
CA SER A 109 -15.01 -18.64 0.25
C SER A 109 -14.00 -18.57 -0.90
N ILE A 110 -14.44 -19.03 -2.06
CA ILE A 110 -13.88 -18.63 -3.34
C ILE A 110 -14.53 -17.32 -3.80
N PHE A 111 -13.73 -16.47 -4.41
CA PHE A 111 -14.13 -15.17 -4.95
C PHE A 111 -13.59 -14.98 -6.37
N GLY A 112 -14.25 -14.11 -7.12
CA GLY A 112 -13.71 -13.58 -8.36
C GLY A 112 -12.58 -12.59 -8.11
N LEU A 113 -11.59 -12.58 -9.01
CA LEU A 113 -10.47 -11.65 -8.89
C LEU A 113 -10.85 -10.27 -9.45
N VAL A 114 -11.06 -9.31 -8.54
CA VAL A 114 -11.21 -7.90 -8.93
C VAL A 114 -9.84 -7.29 -9.19
N ASN A 115 -9.71 -6.57 -10.29
CA ASN A 115 -8.48 -5.90 -10.69
C ASN A 115 -8.70 -4.41 -10.95
N HIS A 116 -7.65 -3.62 -10.74
CA HIS A 116 -7.64 -2.23 -11.19
C HIS A 116 -7.39 -2.15 -12.71
N GLN A 117 -8.47 -2.25 -13.48
CA GLN A 117 -8.47 -2.36 -14.94
C GLN A 117 -9.66 -1.62 -15.54
N TYR A 118 -9.47 -1.11 -16.76
CA TYR A 118 -10.56 -0.67 -17.61
C TYR A 118 -11.47 -1.86 -17.98
N ALA A 119 -12.70 -1.57 -18.44
CA ALA A 119 -13.66 -2.58 -18.92
C ALA A 119 -13.09 -3.53 -20.00
N ASN A 120 -12.11 -3.08 -20.79
CA ASN A 120 -11.46 -3.87 -21.83
C ASN A 120 -10.31 -4.77 -21.31
N GLY A 121 -10.09 -4.81 -19.99
CA GLY A 121 -9.04 -5.60 -19.34
C GLY A 121 -7.66 -4.95 -19.33
N GLN A 122 -7.48 -3.76 -19.92
CA GLN A 122 -6.21 -3.03 -19.82
C GLN A 122 -5.99 -2.55 -18.38
N ARG A 123 -4.74 -2.64 -17.92
CA ARG A 123 -4.33 -2.14 -16.60
C ARG A 123 -4.65 -0.66 -16.46
N TYR A 124 -5.24 -0.29 -15.33
CA TYR A 124 -5.33 1.08 -14.85
C TYR A 124 -4.26 1.33 -13.77
N SER A 125 -3.73 2.55 -13.70
CA SER A 125 -2.78 2.97 -12.67
C SER A 125 -2.89 4.47 -12.39
N SER A 126 -2.23 4.97 -11.34
CA SER A 126 -2.18 6.41 -11.03
C SER A 126 -1.60 7.25 -12.18
N ARG A 127 -0.74 6.66 -13.03
CA ARG A 127 -0.25 7.29 -14.26
C ARG A 127 -1.39 7.72 -15.18
N ASP A 128 -2.44 6.91 -15.29
CA ASP A 128 -3.59 7.20 -16.14
C ASP A 128 -4.34 8.45 -15.67
N TYR A 129 -4.51 8.61 -14.36
CA TYR A 129 -5.10 9.80 -13.75
C TYR A 129 -4.28 11.07 -14.04
N VAL A 130 -2.96 11.01 -13.81
CA VAL A 130 -2.05 12.13 -14.09
C VAL A 130 -2.03 12.46 -15.58
N LYS A 131 -2.01 11.45 -16.45
CA LYS A 131 -2.05 11.64 -17.90
C LYS A 131 -3.36 12.31 -18.34
N ALA A 132 -4.50 11.91 -17.78
CA ALA A 132 -5.79 12.53 -18.08
C ALA A 132 -5.81 14.02 -17.72
N ALA A 133 -5.24 14.40 -16.56
CA ALA A 133 -5.11 15.80 -16.15
C ALA A 133 -4.20 16.61 -17.11
N VAL A 134 -3.06 16.05 -17.50
CA VAL A 134 -2.16 16.66 -18.51
C VAL A 134 -2.89 16.85 -19.85
N ASP A 135 -3.58 15.81 -20.33
CA ASP A 135 -4.31 15.85 -21.60
C ASP A 135 -5.49 16.83 -21.56
N ALA A 136 -6.09 17.06 -20.38
CA ALA A 136 -7.15 18.04 -20.13
C ALA A 136 -6.63 19.50 -20.07
N GLY A 137 -5.32 19.70 -19.97
CA GLY A 137 -4.71 21.02 -19.85
C GLY A 137 -4.76 21.58 -18.43
N ASP A 138 -4.90 20.73 -17.42
CA ASP A 138 -4.76 21.15 -16.02
C ASP A 138 -3.37 21.74 -15.77
N PRO A 139 -3.20 22.69 -14.83
CA PRO A 139 -1.93 23.36 -14.56
C PRO A 139 -0.93 22.46 -13.80
N ILE A 140 -0.62 21.30 -14.35
CA ILE A 140 0.29 20.29 -13.80
C ILE A 140 1.57 20.23 -14.64
N THR A 141 2.72 20.21 -13.96
CA THR A 141 4.03 19.94 -14.58
C THR A 141 4.49 18.55 -14.17
N VAL A 142 4.84 17.71 -15.13
CA VAL A 142 5.34 16.35 -14.89
C VAL A 142 6.78 16.23 -15.36
N SER A 143 7.68 15.85 -14.45
CA SER A 143 9.08 15.54 -14.77
C SER A 143 9.38 14.07 -14.46
N LEU A 144 9.73 13.30 -15.48
CA LEU A 144 9.96 11.85 -15.37
C LEU A 144 11.42 11.46 -15.14
N THR A 145 12.33 12.44 -15.20
CA THR A 145 13.79 12.24 -15.10
C THR A 145 14.36 13.12 -14.01
N SER A 146 13.69 13.12 -12.85
CA SER A 146 14.04 13.92 -11.68
C SER A 146 14.06 13.02 -10.45
N LEU A 147 15.24 12.76 -9.91
CA LEU A 147 15.41 12.08 -8.63
C LEU A 147 15.41 13.11 -7.52
N ALA A 148 14.34 13.18 -6.72
CA ALA A 148 14.30 14.03 -5.53
C ALA A 148 15.41 13.61 -4.55
N THR A 149 16.20 14.57 -4.08
CA THR A 149 17.36 14.30 -3.21
C THR A 149 17.12 14.79 -1.80
N LYS A 150 16.50 15.97 -1.64
CA LYS A 150 16.19 16.58 -0.33
C LYS A 150 14.98 17.51 -0.43
N VAL A 151 14.18 17.55 0.63
CA VAL A 151 13.24 18.64 0.91
C VAL A 151 14.05 19.81 1.47
N LEU A 152 13.75 21.02 1.02
CA LEU A 152 14.39 22.24 1.45
C LEU A 152 13.54 22.92 2.52
N PHE A 153 14.19 23.43 3.57
CA PHE A 153 13.52 24.07 4.70
C PHE A 153 13.98 25.52 4.88
N ASP A 154 13.02 26.39 5.18
CA ASP A 154 13.29 27.62 5.93
C ASP A 154 13.37 27.28 7.42
N THR A 155 14.43 27.75 8.07
CA THR A 155 14.67 27.61 9.52
C THR A 155 14.98 28.95 10.19
N SER A 156 14.82 30.08 9.47
CA SER A 156 15.11 31.42 10.02
C SER A 156 14.02 31.88 11.00
N GLY A 157 12.82 31.33 10.88
CA GLY A 157 11.62 31.75 11.60
C GLY A 157 10.73 32.71 10.81
N ASP A 158 11.16 33.13 9.61
CA ASP A 158 10.39 34.05 8.76
C ASP A 158 9.08 33.43 8.25
N CYS A 159 9.04 32.09 8.18
CA CYS A 159 7.86 31.31 7.82
C CYS A 159 7.08 30.72 9.02
N GLY A 160 7.35 31.21 10.24
CA GLY A 160 6.73 30.75 11.49
C GLY A 160 7.67 29.96 12.41
N ASP A 161 7.14 29.52 13.55
CA ASP A 161 7.93 28.94 14.65
C ASP A 161 8.51 27.54 14.37
N LYS A 162 8.03 26.86 13.32
CA LYS A 162 8.51 25.53 12.90
C LYS A 162 9.29 25.64 11.60
N PRO A 163 10.30 24.77 11.36
CA PRO A 163 10.89 24.63 10.03
C PRO A 163 9.82 24.45 8.96
N ARG A 164 9.87 25.26 7.90
CA ARG A 164 8.88 25.26 6.82
C ARG A 164 9.47 24.62 5.59
N ALA A 165 8.83 23.59 5.03
CA ALA A 165 9.20 23.06 3.74
C ALA A 165 8.90 24.09 2.63
N VAL A 166 9.92 24.46 1.87
CA VAL A 166 9.87 25.53 0.86
C VAL A 166 10.21 25.08 -0.55
N GLY A 167 10.55 23.80 -0.73
CA GLY A 167 10.91 23.28 -2.03
C GLY A 167 11.59 21.91 -1.97
N VAL A 168 12.10 21.49 -3.12
CA VAL A 168 12.78 20.21 -3.29
C VAL A 168 14.03 20.43 -4.14
N GLU A 169 15.15 19.89 -3.68
CA GLU A 169 16.35 19.63 -4.50
C GLU A 169 16.16 18.30 -5.24
N TYR A 170 16.54 18.26 -6.51
CA TYR A 170 16.53 17.03 -7.30
C TYR A 170 17.71 16.96 -8.26
N LEU A 171 18.06 15.74 -8.69
CA LEU A 171 18.98 15.49 -9.79
C LEU A 171 18.19 15.23 -11.06
N GLU A 172 18.43 16.05 -12.08
CA GLU A 172 17.91 15.87 -13.43
C GLU A 172 18.78 14.87 -14.21
N GLY A 173 18.18 13.76 -14.65
CA GLY A 173 18.86 12.70 -15.40
C GLY A 173 18.03 11.43 -15.46
N LYS A 174 18.38 10.53 -16.38
CA LYS A 174 17.67 9.25 -16.56
C LYS A 174 18.27 8.19 -15.66
N SER A 175 17.41 7.48 -14.92
CA SER A 175 17.80 6.27 -14.17
C SER A 175 18.97 6.49 -13.20
N LEU A 176 18.98 7.62 -12.49
CA LEU A 176 20.04 7.99 -11.55
C LEU A 176 20.03 7.16 -10.26
N TYR A 177 18.88 6.62 -9.87
CA TYR A 177 18.74 5.85 -8.64
C TYR A 177 19.35 4.45 -8.78
N ALA A 178 20.13 4.01 -7.78
CA ALA A 178 20.79 2.70 -7.73
C ALA A 178 19.82 1.52 -7.89
N GLY A 179 18.57 1.69 -7.45
CA GLY A 179 17.53 0.68 -7.61
C GLY A 179 17.02 0.51 -9.04
N ASP A 180 17.38 1.40 -9.96
CA ASP A 180 17.00 1.28 -11.37
C ASP A 180 18.02 0.41 -12.12
N SER A 181 17.58 -0.73 -12.66
CA SER A 181 18.43 -1.66 -13.43
C SER A 181 19.00 -1.05 -14.72
N ARG A 182 18.49 0.10 -15.14
CA ARG A 182 18.96 0.86 -16.30
C ARG A 182 20.03 1.89 -15.95
N ARG A 183 20.39 2.03 -14.67
CA ARG A 183 21.39 3.01 -14.21
C ARG A 183 22.73 2.81 -14.92
N VAL A 184 23.32 3.92 -15.36
CA VAL A 184 24.70 3.95 -15.88
C VAL A 184 25.62 4.38 -14.74
N ALA A 185 26.61 3.55 -14.42
CA ALA A 185 27.57 3.86 -13.37
C ALA A 185 28.32 5.17 -13.67
N GLY A 186 28.40 6.06 -12.67
CA GLY A 186 29.08 7.34 -12.78
C GLY A 186 28.25 8.50 -13.34
N ASP A 187 27.01 8.27 -13.77
CA ASP A 187 26.09 9.38 -14.03
C ASP A 187 25.67 10.03 -12.70
N ALA A 188 25.88 11.33 -12.58
CA ALA A 188 25.58 12.12 -11.38
C ALA A 188 24.33 12.99 -11.54
N GLY A 189 23.77 13.05 -12.76
CA GLY A 189 22.72 14.00 -13.10
C GLY A 189 23.15 15.47 -12.95
N THR A 190 22.20 16.37 -13.15
CA THR A 190 22.37 17.81 -12.92
C THR A 190 21.52 18.25 -11.72
N LYS A 191 22.15 18.80 -10.69
CA LYS A 191 21.43 19.34 -9.53
C LYS A 191 20.55 20.52 -9.92
N LYS A 192 19.30 20.49 -9.46
CA LYS A 192 18.26 21.50 -9.67
C LYS A 192 17.46 21.68 -8.39
N THR A 193 16.69 22.77 -8.34
CA THR A 193 15.78 23.08 -7.24
C THR A 193 14.46 23.57 -7.80
N VAL A 194 13.36 23.18 -7.17
CA VAL A 194 12.04 23.76 -7.35
C VAL A 194 11.51 24.26 -6.01
N LYS A 195 10.82 25.40 -6.01
CA LYS A 195 10.23 26.00 -4.80
C LYS A 195 8.74 25.71 -4.72
N ALA A 196 8.24 25.55 -3.49
CA ALA A 196 6.83 25.33 -3.19
C ALA A 196 6.28 26.52 -2.39
N LYS A 197 5.22 27.16 -2.89
CA LYS A 197 4.56 28.28 -2.21
C LYS A 197 3.79 27.85 -0.96
N ARG A 198 3.21 26.65 -0.99
CA ARG A 198 2.28 26.17 0.04
C ARG A 198 2.72 24.87 0.68
N GLU A 199 3.03 23.85 -0.11
CA GLU A 199 3.23 22.52 0.44
C GLU A 199 4.11 21.67 -0.47
N VAL A 200 4.89 20.79 0.15
CA VAL A 200 5.61 19.69 -0.47
C VAL A 200 4.90 18.40 -0.05
N ILE A 201 4.54 17.57 -1.02
CA ILE A 201 3.93 16.27 -0.78
C ILE A 201 4.92 15.19 -1.21
N VAL A 202 5.26 14.29 -0.29
CA VAL A 202 6.15 13.16 -0.54
C VAL A 202 5.31 11.90 -0.76
N SER A 203 5.50 11.27 -1.92
CA SER A 203 4.81 10.04 -2.33
C SER A 203 5.78 9.02 -2.95
N GLY A 204 6.94 8.82 -2.31
CA GLY A 204 7.98 7.86 -2.72
C GLY A 204 7.70 6.42 -2.31
N GLY A 205 6.62 6.15 -1.57
CA GLY A 205 6.26 4.83 -1.06
C GLY A 205 7.06 4.43 0.17
N ALA A 206 6.80 3.20 0.65
CA ALA A 206 7.31 2.68 1.93
C ALA A 206 8.85 2.63 2.06
N PHE A 207 9.61 2.75 0.98
CA PHE A 207 11.07 2.76 1.04
C PHE A 207 11.67 4.15 0.78
N ASN A 208 11.21 4.85 -0.25
CA ASN A 208 11.86 6.08 -0.68
C ASN A 208 11.33 7.33 0.04
N SER A 209 10.10 7.31 0.56
CA SER A 209 9.60 8.40 1.41
C SER A 209 10.39 8.55 2.71
N PRO A 210 10.60 7.51 3.54
CA PRO A 210 11.45 7.65 4.72
C PRO A 210 12.90 8.00 4.33
N GLN A 211 13.45 7.43 3.25
CA GLN A 211 14.79 7.79 2.78
C GLN A 211 14.89 9.29 2.47
N LEU A 212 13.92 9.86 1.76
CA LEU A 212 13.93 11.29 1.43
C LEU A 212 13.82 12.15 2.67
N LEU A 213 12.98 11.80 3.65
CA LEU A 213 12.90 12.51 4.92
C LEU A 213 14.24 12.48 5.68
N LEU A 214 14.86 11.30 5.79
CA LEU A 214 16.17 11.13 6.43
C LEU A 214 17.25 12.00 5.75
N LEU A 215 17.35 11.94 4.41
CA LEU A 215 18.30 12.76 3.64
C LEU A 215 18.08 14.28 3.79
N SER A 216 16.85 14.66 4.15
CA SER A 216 16.42 16.04 4.37
C SER A 216 16.60 16.51 5.82
N GLY A 217 17.15 15.67 6.70
CA GLY A 217 17.38 16.01 8.11
C GLY A 217 16.18 15.78 9.03
N ILE A 218 15.20 14.97 8.62
CA ILE A 218 14.08 14.55 9.46
C ILE A 218 14.21 13.06 9.77
N GLY A 219 14.47 12.73 11.03
CA GLY A 219 14.74 11.35 11.47
C GLY A 219 15.33 11.28 12.87
N ALA A 220 15.67 10.07 13.32
CA ALA A 220 16.40 9.90 14.59
C ALA A 220 17.72 10.68 14.55
N LYS A 221 17.90 11.58 15.50
CA LYS A 221 19.08 12.46 15.58
C LYS A 221 20.40 11.69 15.46
N GLU A 222 20.58 10.61 16.22
CA GLU A 222 21.82 9.84 16.22
C GLU A 222 22.10 9.25 14.83
N HIS A 223 21.08 8.73 14.17
CA HIS A 223 21.20 8.17 12.81
C HIS A 223 21.57 9.25 11.78
N LEU A 224 21.04 10.46 11.91
CA LEU A 224 21.39 11.56 11.00
C LEU A 224 22.85 12.03 11.20
N GLU A 225 23.30 12.09 12.45
CA GLU A 225 24.67 12.45 12.82
C GLU A 225 25.70 11.44 12.30
N GLU A 226 25.36 10.13 12.21
CA GLU A 226 26.23 9.10 11.59
C GLU A 226 26.59 9.38 10.12
N PHE A 227 25.74 10.12 9.40
CA PHE A 227 25.93 10.45 7.99
C PHE A 227 26.26 11.93 7.73
N ASP A 228 26.63 12.68 8.78
CA ASP A 228 26.90 14.12 8.72
C ASP A 228 25.72 14.94 8.16
N ILE A 229 24.48 14.50 8.41
CA ILE A 229 23.27 15.19 7.96
C ILE A 229 22.79 16.14 9.07
N PRO A 230 22.66 17.45 8.79
CA PRO A 230 22.11 18.39 9.76
C PRO A 230 20.68 18.01 10.17
N VAL A 231 20.44 17.98 11.48
CA VAL A 231 19.12 17.66 12.04
C VAL A 231 18.21 18.90 11.91
N VAL A 232 17.12 18.74 11.16
CA VAL A 232 16.02 19.72 11.07
C VAL A 232 14.98 19.39 12.14
N VAL A 233 14.58 18.12 12.24
CA VAL A 233 13.68 17.61 13.28
C VAL A 233 14.16 16.23 13.72
N ASP A 234 14.33 16.05 15.02
CA ASP A 234 14.52 14.74 15.63
C ASP A 234 13.18 14.00 15.69
N LEU A 235 12.97 13.10 14.73
CA LEU A 235 11.74 12.35 14.54
C LEU A 235 12.05 10.85 14.39
N PRO A 236 12.28 10.13 15.50
CA PRO A 236 12.85 8.79 15.48
C PRO A 236 11.94 7.72 14.83
N GLY A 237 10.66 8.03 14.61
CA GLY A 237 9.73 7.18 13.87
C GLY A 237 10.02 7.04 12.37
N VAL A 238 10.75 7.98 11.76
CA VAL A 238 11.00 7.94 10.30
C VAL A 238 11.77 6.69 9.90
N GLY A 239 11.20 5.93 8.98
CA GLY A 239 11.77 4.67 8.50
C GLY A 239 11.60 3.50 9.47
N GLN A 240 11.01 3.69 10.65
CA GLN A 240 10.69 2.60 11.57
C GLN A 240 9.29 2.06 11.27
N HIS A 241 8.87 0.98 11.95
CA HIS A 241 7.53 0.43 11.81
C HIS A 241 7.20 -0.03 10.38
N LEU A 242 8.22 -0.45 9.61
CA LEU A 242 7.99 -1.05 8.29
C LEU A 242 7.26 -2.37 8.49
N MET A 243 6.09 -2.47 7.89
CA MET A 243 5.23 -3.65 7.91
C MET A 243 5.05 -4.20 6.49
N ASP A 244 4.74 -5.48 6.38
CA ASP A 244 4.42 -6.14 5.11
C ASP A 244 3.56 -7.37 5.37
N ASN A 245 2.73 -7.73 4.38
CA ASN A 245 2.09 -9.03 4.36
C ASN A 245 3.10 -10.07 3.89
N GLN A 246 3.12 -11.21 4.58
CA GLN A 246 4.05 -12.29 4.28
C GLN A 246 3.51 -13.10 3.11
N GLU A 247 4.32 -13.28 2.07
CA GLU A 247 3.99 -14.13 0.94
C GLU A 247 4.94 -15.33 0.88
N MET A 248 4.38 -16.48 0.50
CA MET A 248 5.20 -17.62 0.09
C MET A 248 4.59 -18.36 -1.11
N PRO A 249 5.41 -19.05 -1.90
CA PRO A 249 4.92 -19.98 -2.90
C PRO A 249 4.59 -21.34 -2.28
N ILE A 250 3.42 -21.88 -2.63
CA ILE A 250 3.11 -23.30 -2.49
C ILE A 250 3.31 -23.94 -3.86
N ILE A 251 4.10 -25.02 -3.91
CA ILE A 251 4.50 -25.67 -5.16
C ILE A 251 3.87 -27.05 -5.26
N GLY A 252 3.06 -27.26 -6.28
CA GLY A 252 2.50 -28.57 -6.63
C GLY A 252 3.28 -29.24 -7.75
N THR A 253 3.46 -30.56 -7.64
CA THR A 253 4.05 -31.39 -8.72
C THR A 253 3.00 -31.96 -9.69
N GLY A 254 1.71 -31.72 -9.42
CA GLY A 254 0.58 -32.18 -10.23
C GLY A 254 0.00 -31.11 -11.16
N SER A 255 -0.95 -31.52 -12.02
CA SER A 255 -1.73 -30.61 -12.86
C SER A 255 -3.04 -30.22 -12.17
N ALA A 256 -3.33 -28.93 -12.11
CA ALA A 256 -4.64 -28.43 -11.66
C ALA A 256 -5.78 -28.68 -12.66
N GLY A 257 -5.49 -29.26 -13.84
CA GLY A 257 -6.45 -29.39 -14.92
C GLY A 257 -6.75 -28.06 -15.63
N SER A 258 -7.76 -28.08 -16.49
CA SER A 258 -8.33 -26.90 -17.13
C SER A 258 -9.39 -26.26 -16.23
N GLY A 259 -9.56 -24.94 -16.29
CA GLY A 259 -10.61 -24.21 -15.58
C GLY A 259 -10.11 -22.84 -15.10
N THR A 260 -11.06 -22.00 -14.66
CA THR A 260 -10.78 -20.68 -14.10
C THR A 260 -10.19 -20.81 -12.70
N THR A 261 -9.15 -20.05 -12.41
CA THR A 261 -8.31 -20.20 -11.21
C THR A 261 -8.74 -19.41 -9.98
N GLY A 262 -9.83 -18.62 -10.05
CA GLY A 262 -10.44 -17.92 -8.91
C GLY A 262 -9.46 -17.26 -7.92
N VAL A 263 -9.97 -17.00 -6.72
CA VAL A 263 -9.18 -16.68 -5.52
C VAL A 263 -9.85 -17.40 -4.35
N ALA A 264 -9.08 -18.03 -3.48
CA ALA A 264 -9.57 -18.46 -2.17
C ALA A 264 -9.17 -17.42 -1.11
N MET A 265 -10.13 -16.99 -0.30
CA MET A 265 -9.89 -16.14 0.85
C MET A 265 -10.59 -16.76 2.05
N PHE A 266 -9.86 -16.96 3.15
CA PHE A 266 -10.41 -17.60 4.33
C PHE A 266 -9.79 -17.07 5.62
N LYS A 267 -10.53 -17.29 6.70
CA LYS A 267 -10.11 -17.07 8.07
C LYS A 267 -9.46 -18.33 8.59
N THR A 268 -8.19 -18.23 8.96
CA THR A 268 -7.46 -19.32 9.61
C THR A 268 -7.96 -19.52 11.04
N ASN A 269 -7.49 -20.58 11.69
CA ASN A 269 -7.67 -20.84 13.11
C ASN A 269 -6.81 -19.91 14.00
N PHE A 270 -5.90 -19.13 13.40
CA PHE A 270 -4.96 -18.25 14.09
C PHE A 270 -4.99 -16.81 13.53
N PRO A 271 -6.17 -16.20 13.33
CA PRO A 271 -6.25 -14.88 12.72
C PRO A 271 -5.76 -13.82 13.71
N ALA A 272 -5.00 -12.83 13.20
CA ALA A 272 -4.49 -11.75 14.04
C ALA A 272 -5.62 -10.86 14.61
N TYR A 273 -6.68 -10.63 13.84
CA TYR A 273 -7.77 -9.69 14.18
C TYR A 273 -9.17 -10.29 14.04
N ASP A 274 -9.31 -11.60 14.28
CA ASP A 274 -10.59 -12.32 14.18
C ASP A 274 -11.28 -12.14 12.81
N GLU A 275 -10.52 -12.05 11.72
CA GLU A 275 -10.98 -11.78 10.35
C GLU A 275 -10.29 -12.70 9.35
N ARG A 276 -10.77 -12.74 8.10
CA ARG A 276 -10.13 -13.46 6.99
C ARG A 276 -8.72 -12.93 6.76
N ASP A 277 -7.75 -13.83 6.74
CA ASP A 277 -6.36 -13.45 6.83
C ASP A 277 -5.43 -14.29 5.93
N MET A 278 -5.99 -15.21 5.15
CA MET A 278 -5.25 -16.00 4.18
C MET A 278 -5.83 -15.88 2.77
N PHE A 279 -5.00 -15.41 1.84
CA PHE A 279 -5.31 -15.30 0.42
C PHE A 279 -4.50 -16.31 -0.38
N LEU A 280 -5.18 -17.10 -1.21
CA LEU A 280 -4.58 -18.08 -2.10
C LEU A 280 -4.99 -17.81 -3.55
N MET A 281 -4.00 -17.67 -4.42
CA MET A 281 -4.21 -17.53 -5.86
C MET A 281 -3.31 -18.50 -6.62
N GLY A 282 -3.95 -19.45 -7.30
CA GLY A 282 -3.27 -20.48 -8.07
C GLY A 282 -3.09 -20.10 -9.54
N GLY A 283 -2.05 -20.66 -10.16
CA GLY A 283 -1.79 -20.51 -11.59
C GLY A 283 -0.74 -21.47 -12.13
N PRO A 284 -0.64 -21.61 -13.46
CA PRO A 284 0.47 -22.35 -14.07
C PRO A 284 1.79 -21.66 -13.71
N GLY A 285 2.70 -22.39 -13.07
CA GLY A 285 4.06 -21.94 -12.84
C GLY A 285 4.93 -22.18 -14.09
N ALA A 286 6.03 -21.47 -14.23
CA ALA A 286 7.13 -21.88 -15.10
C ALA A 286 8.39 -21.84 -14.24
N PRO A 287 9.14 -22.95 -14.06
CA PRO A 287 9.09 -24.25 -14.74
C PRO A 287 8.17 -25.32 -14.09
N LEU A 288 7.34 -24.96 -13.12
CA LEU A 288 6.55 -25.91 -12.30
C LEU A 288 5.11 -26.10 -12.81
N PRO A 289 4.52 -27.31 -12.75
CA PRO A 289 3.22 -27.57 -13.37
C PRO A 289 2.06 -26.75 -12.79
N TYR A 290 2.08 -26.43 -11.49
CA TYR A 290 1.12 -25.52 -10.84
C TYR A 290 1.71 -24.93 -9.55
N GLY A 291 1.50 -23.64 -9.33
CA GLY A 291 1.90 -22.95 -8.10
C GLY A 291 0.75 -22.13 -7.54
N VAL A 292 0.74 -21.96 -6.21
CA VAL A 292 -0.18 -21.07 -5.51
C VAL A 292 0.64 -20.00 -4.81
N SER A 293 0.31 -18.74 -5.07
CA SER A 293 0.75 -17.62 -4.25
C SER A 293 -0.12 -17.59 -3.01
N MET A 294 0.51 -17.73 -1.85
CA MET A 294 -0.14 -17.62 -0.55
C MET A 294 0.30 -16.31 0.10
N VAL A 295 -0.66 -15.46 0.46
CA VAL A 295 -0.41 -14.20 1.16
C VAL A 295 -1.12 -14.24 2.50
N LYS A 296 -0.35 -14.19 3.58
CA LYS A 296 -0.84 -13.94 4.93
C LYS A 296 -1.11 -12.44 5.08
N GLY A 297 -2.39 -12.08 5.12
CA GLY A 297 -2.86 -10.74 5.41
C GLY A 297 -2.73 -10.40 6.89
N SER A 298 -2.80 -9.10 7.21
CA SER A 298 -2.89 -8.63 8.59
C SER A 298 -1.73 -9.12 9.48
N SER A 299 -0.53 -9.25 8.90
CA SER A 299 0.67 -9.63 9.65
C SER A 299 0.93 -8.65 10.80
N VAL A 300 1.29 -9.20 11.95
CA VAL A 300 1.44 -8.43 13.20
C VAL A 300 2.83 -7.81 13.36
N ASN A 301 3.83 -8.32 12.62
CA ASN A 301 5.19 -7.83 12.71
C ASN A 301 5.31 -6.36 12.27
N ASN A 302 5.81 -5.54 13.19
CA ASN A 302 6.04 -4.10 13.00
C ASN A 302 7.50 -3.69 13.27
N LYS A 303 8.42 -4.65 13.37
CA LYS A 303 9.83 -4.40 13.73
C LYS A 303 10.74 -4.16 12.53
N GLY A 304 10.16 -4.05 11.34
CA GLY A 304 10.91 -3.70 10.15
C GLY A 304 11.35 -2.24 10.15
N TRP A 305 12.34 -1.93 9.32
CA TRP A 305 12.87 -0.59 9.16
C TRP A 305 13.47 -0.32 7.78
N VAL A 306 13.60 0.96 7.46
CA VAL A 306 14.31 1.56 6.35
C VAL A 306 15.30 2.57 6.92
N LYS A 307 16.59 2.41 6.62
CA LYS A 307 17.67 3.28 7.09
C LYS A 307 18.51 3.78 5.93
N LEU A 308 19.20 4.90 6.14
CA LEU A 308 20.22 5.34 5.19
C LEU A 308 21.36 4.33 5.16
N ARG A 309 21.80 4.00 3.95
CA ARG A 309 23.06 3.30 3.69
C ARG A 309 24.22 4.29 3.53
N SER A 310 23.92 5.47 2.99
CA SER A 310 24.85 6.57 2.75
C SER A 310 24.07 7.89 2.69
N ALA A 311 24.78 9.01 2.67
CA ALA A 311 24.21 10.33 2.39
C ALA A 311 24.05 10.63 0.88
N ASP A 312 24.44 9.70 -0.01
CA ASP A 312 24.23 9.86 -1.46
C ASP A 312 22.76 9.52 -1.80
N PRO A 313 21.96 10.47 -2.28
CA PRO A 313 20.56 10.24 -2.62
C PRO A 313 20.37 9.25 -3.78
N GLN A 314 21.41 8.93 -4.54
CA GLN A 314 21.36 7.93 -5.60
C GLN A 314 21.49 6.51 -5.07
N ASP A 315 21.96 6.29 -3.84
CA ASP A 315 22.07 4.95 -3.27
C ASP A 315 20.70 4.44 -2.80
N THR A 316 20.50 3.12 -2.83
CA THR A 316 19.32 2.52 -2.20
C THR A 316 19.47 2.56 -0.67
N PRO A 317 18.36 2.70 0.07
CA PRO A 317 18.41 2.57 1.51
C PRO A 317 18.78 1.12 1.91
N GLU A 318 19.09 0.94 3.18
CA GLU A 318 19.07 -0.37 3.80
C GLU A 318 17.63 -0.67 4.26
N ILE A 319 17.13 -1.85 3.92
CA ILE A 319 15.75 -2.27 4.19
C ILE A 319 15.83 -3.60 4.91
N ASN A 320 15.13 -3.71 6.03
CA ASN A 320 14.99 -4.97 6.74
C ASN A 320 13.57 -5.08 7.26
N PHE A 321 12.79 -6.04 6.75
CA PHE A 321 11.44 -6.29 7.22
C PHE A 321 11.40 -6.89 8.62
N ASN A 322 12.49 -7.52 9.05
CA ASN A 322 12.60 -8.20 10.32
C ASN A 322 11.42 -9.16 10.55
N HIS A 323 11.05 -9.91 9.51
CA HIS A 323 9.90 -10.82 9.54
C HIS A 323 9.98 -11.72 10.78
N TYR A 324 8.83 -11.96 11.41
CA TYR A 324 8.69 -12.81 12.60
C TYR A 324 9.38 -12.29 13.87
N ALA A 325 9.90 -11.06 13.91
CA ALA A 325 10.45 -10.50 15.14
C ALA A 325 9.37 -10.18 16.18
N GLU A 326 8.12 -9.95 15.75
CA GLU A 326 6.96 -9.82 16.61
C GLU A 326 5.79 -10.65 16.07
N GLY A 327 5.12 -11.39 16.96
CA GLY A 327 3.92 -12.17 16.67
C GLY A 327 4.11 -13.31 15.66
N SER A 328 5.32 -13.88 15.62
CA SER A 328 5.67 -15.06 14.82
C SER A 328 4.68 -16.20 14.97
N ASP A 329 4.24 -16.49 16.19
CA ASP A 329 3.39 -17.65 16.47
C ASP A 329 2.06 -17.55 15.74
N ALA A 330 1.42 -16.38 15.75
CA ALA A 330 0.16 -16.15 15.03
C ALA A 330 0.36 -16.22 13.51
N ASP A 331 1.37 -15.50 13.00
CA ASP A 331 1.63 -15.43 11.55
C ASP A 331 2.01 -16.79 10.95
N ILE A 332 2.90 -17.53 11.60
CA ILE A 332 3.38 -18.84 11.16
C ILE A 332 2.28 -19.89 11.29
N GLN A 333 1.55 -19.91 12.40
CA GLN A 333 0.47 -20.87 12.58
C GLN A 333 -0.66 -20.64 11.58
N ALA A 334 -1.00 -19.39 11.28
CA ALA A 334 -1.99 -19.08 10.25
C ALA A 334 -1.57 -19.57 8.86
N MET A 335 -0.30 -19.38 8.46
CA MET A 335 0.20 -19.95 7.21
C MET A 335 0.22 -21.48 7.23
N ALA A 336 0.58 -22.09 8.36
CA ALA A 336 0.62 -23.53 8.57
C ALA A 336 -0.79 -24.18 8.62
N ASP A 337 -1.82 -23.38 8.92
CA ASP A 337 -3.24 -23.77 8.90
C ASP A 337 -3.82 -23.81 7.47
N THR A 338 -3.02 -23.43 6.47
CA THR A 338 -3.42 -23.51 5.07
C THR A 338 -3.54 -24.97 4.63
N PRO A 339 -4.58 -25.34 3.84
CA PRO A 339 -4.79 -26.72 3.44
C PRO A 339 -3.58 -27.33 2.73
N ASP A 340 -3.02 -28.40 3.32
CA ASP A 340 -2.00 -29.25 2.71
C ASP A 340 -2.55 -30.65 2.37
N GLU A 341 -1.77 -31.47 1.65
CA GLU A 341 -2.20 -32.80 1.23
C GLU A 341 -2.36 -33.82 2.40
N ASN A 342 -1.79 -33.52 3.57
CA ASN A 342 -1.73 -34.40 4.74
C ASN A 342 -2.62 -33.91 5.91
N GLY A 343 -3.28 -32.76 5.78
CA GLY A 343 -4.12 -32.13 6.79
C GLY A 343 -3.38 -31.44 7.95
N SER A 344 -2.04 -31.32 7.92
CA SER A 344 -1.29 -30.55 8.93
C SER A 344 0.18 -30.33 8.56
N CYS A 345 0.67 -29.09 8.73
CA CYS A 345 2.08 -28.74 8.59
C CYS A 345 2.95 -29.33 9.71
N GLY A 346 4.05 -29.99 9.33
CA GLY A 346 5.11 -30.45 10.23
C GLY A 346 6.21 -29.41 10.42
N GLN A 347 7.23 -29.74 11.24
CA GLN A 347 8.37 -28.85 11.48
C GLN A 347 9.13 -28.48 10.19
N ASP A 348 9.23 -29.41 9.23
CA ASP A 348 9.88 -29.14 7.94
C ASP A 348 9.11 -28.08 7.13
N ASP A 349 7.78 -28.05 7.24
CA ASP A 349 6.95 -27.03 6.60
C ASP A 349 7.13 -25.67 7.28
N ILE A 350 7.18 -25.62 8.61
CA ILE A 350 7.49 -24.38 9.34
C ILE A 350 8.87 -23.83 8.96
N ASP A 351 9.87 -24.71 8.86
CA ASP A 351 11.20 -24.37 8.38
C ASP A 351 11.18 -23.83 6.95
N TRP A 352 10.33 -24.38 6.08
CA TRP A 352 10.12 -23.90 4.72
C TRP A 352 9.47 -22.52 4.70
N ILE A 353 8.42 -22.30 5.49
CA ILE A 353 7.76 -21.00 5.67
C ILE A 353 8.81 -19.94 5.99
N HIS A 354 9.63 -20.16 7.02
CA HIS A 354 10.69 -19.23 7.40
C HIS A 354 11.69 -18.93 6.28
N LYS A 355 12.08 -19.95 5.50
CA LYS A 355 13.11 -19.83 4.46
C LYS A 355 12.60 -19.21 3.16
N GLN A 356 11.31 -19.37 2.85
CA GLN A 356 10.72 -18.94 1.58
C GLN A 356 9.84 -17.70 1.67
N THR A 357 9.57 -17.22 2.89
CA THR A 357 8.82 -15.97 3.07
C THR A 357 9.52 -14.81 2.41
N PHE A 358 8.75 -14.03 1.66
CA PHE A 358 9.17 -12.73 1.16
C PHE A 358 8.05 -11.71 1.34
N GLY A 359 8.40 -10.43 1.23
CA GLY A 359 7.47 -9.30 1.28
C GLY A 359 7.39 -8.59 -0.06
N HIS A 360 6.18 -8.15 -0.44
CA HIS A 360 5.97 -7.31 -1.63
C HIS A 360 4.89 -6.22 -1.45
N HIS A 361 4.34 -6.08 -0.24
CA HIS A 361 3.34 -5.10 0.16
C HIS A 361 3.85 -4.19 1.28
N PRO A 362 5.05 -3.58 1.15
CA PRO A 362 5.63 -2.78 2.22
C PRO A 362 4.77 -1.55 2.52
N THR A 363 4.55 -1.29 3.81
CA THR A 363 3.75 -0.15 4.31
C THR A 363 4.32 0.41 5.62
N SER A 364 3.72 1.51 6.08
CA SER A 364 3.76 1.98 7.47
C SER A 364 5.10 2.55 7.99
N SER A 365 6.10 2.72 7.11
CA SER A 365 7.44 3.23 7.47
C SER A 365 7.51 4.73 7.83
N ASN A 366 6.40 5.47 7.70
CA ASN A 366 6.20 6.83 8.18
C ASN A 366 4.80 6.93 8.79
N LYS A 367 4.50 6.09 9.77
CA LYS A 367 3.12 5.89 10.25
C LYS A 367 2.43 7.17 10.75
N ILE A 368 1.14 7.25 10.47
CA ILE A 368 0.17 8.04 11.23
C ILE A 368 0.05 7.46 12.64
N GLY A 369 -0.06 8.32 13.65
CA GLY A 369 -0.30 7.89 15.02
C GLY A 369 -0.83 9.01 15.92
N ALA A 370 -1.07 8.67 17.18
CA ALA A 370 -1.55 9.57 18.22
C ALA A 370 -0.61 10.77 18.43
N ASP A 371 -1.14 11.88 18.97
CA ASP A 371 -0.33 13.08 19.23
C ASP A 371 0.73 12.90 20.31
N ASP A 372 0.55 11.94 21.20
CA ASP A 372 1.49 11.57 22.26
C ASP A 372 2.36 10.35 21.91
N ASP A 373 2.24 9.78 20.69
CA ASP A 373 3.07 8.69 20.22
C ASP A 373 4.44 9.23 19.73
N PRO A 374 5.55 8.95 20.44
CA PRO A 374 6.87 9.45 20.07
C PRO A 374 7.40 8.84 18.76
N MET A 375 6.79 7.75 18.28
CA MET A 375 7.15 7.08 17.04
C MET A 375 6.22 7.43 15.87
N ALA A 376 5.19 8.25 16.09
CA ALA A 376 4.35 8.75 14.99
C ALA A 376 5.14 9.75 14.15
N VAL A 377 5.15 9.56 12.83
CA VAL A 377 5.77 10.49 11.89
C VAL A 377 4.76 11.52 11.41
N LEU A 378 3.50 11.08 11.25
CA LEU A 378 2.42 11.88 10.68
C LEU A 378 1.30 12.08 11.70
N ASP A 379 0.60 13.21 11.58
CA ASP A 379 -0.72 13.39 12.19
C ASP A 379 -1.84 12.75 11.36
N SER A 380 -3.08 12.78 11.84
CA SER A 380 -4.24 12.19 11.15
C SER A 380 -4.53 12.82 9.77
N LYS A 381 -3.91 13.96 9.47
CA LYS A 381 -4.01 14.71 8.22
C LYS A 381 -2.75 14.56 7.36
N PHE A 382 -1.93 13.53 7.58
CA PHE A 382 -0.74 13.24 6.77
C PHE A 382 0.40 14.26 6.90
N ARG A 383 0.33 15.21 7.84
CA ARG A 383 1.36 16.25 8.01
C ARG A 383 2.53 15.68 8.79
N VAL A 384 3.74 15.95 8.32
CA VAL A 384 4.97 15.53 9.02
C VAL A 384 5.11 16.32 10.31
N ARG A 385 5.23 15.61 11.43
CA ARG A 385 5.34 16.23 12.76
C ARG A 385 6.63 17.04 12.88
N GLY A 386 6.56 18.17 13.59
CA GLY A 386 7.69 19.07 13.81
C GLY A 386 8.01 20.04 12.67
N VAL A 387 7.39 19.90 11.49
CA VAL A 387 7.57 20.82 10.36
C VAL A 387 6.25 21.36 9.84
N ALA A 388 6.29 22.50 9.15
CA ALA A 388 5.16 23.06 8.42
C ALA A 388 5.33 22.81 6.91
N GLY A 389 4.25 22.52 6.19
CA GLY A 389 4.29 22.43 4.72
C GLY A 389 4.77 21.15 4.12
N LEU A 390 4.81 20.08 4.90
CA LEU A 390 5.26 18.80 4.43
C LEU A 390 4.22 17.74 4.78
N ARG A 391 3.80 16.98 3.77
CA ARG A 391 2.98 15.77 3.95
C ARG A 391 3.67 14.56 3.35
N VAL A 392 3.34 13.40 3.89
CA VAL A 392 3.63 12.10 3.27
C VAL A 392 2.31 11.42 2.95
N VAL A 393 2.05 11.18 1.67
CA VAL A 393 0.81 10.57 1.18
C VAL A 393 1.16 9.41 0.27
N ASP A 394 1.35 8.25 0.87
CA ASP A 394 1.60 6.97 0.20
C ASP A 394 1.49 5.80 1.21
N ALA A 395 1.88 4.60 0.78
CA ALA A 395 1.86 3.39 1.59
C ALA A 395 2.69 3.45 2.89
N SER A 396 3.65 4.37 3.04
CA SER A 396 4.37 4.57 4.30
C SER A 396 3.50 5.18 5.41
N ALA A 397 2.39 5.83 5.07
CA ALA A 397 1.59 6.61 6.02
C ALA A 397 0.67 5.76 6.91
N PHE A 398 0.41 4.50 6.55
CA PHE A 398 -0.54 3.68 7.31
C PHE A 398 -0.05 3.44 8.76
N ALA A 399 -0.99 3.46 9.71
CA ALA A 399 -0.72 3.13 11.11
C ALA A 399 -0.47 1.63 11.30
N ARG A 400 -1.14 0.81 10.49
CA ARG A 400 -0.94 -0.63 10.33
C ARG A 400 -1.23 -1.05 8.90
N ILE A 401 -0.83 -2.27 8.53
CA ILE A 401 -1.08 -2.82 7.20
C ILE A 401 -2.57 -2.68 6.82
N PRO A 402 -2.91 -2.11 5.65
CA PRO A 402 -4.29 -1.94 5.21
C PRO A 402 -4.75 -3.14 4.38
N GLY A 403 -5.14 -4.24 5.03
CA GLY A 403 -5.57 -5.47 4.38
C GLY A 403 -4.45 -6.18 3.60
N ILE A 404 -4.82 -7.05 2.66
CA ILE A 404 -3.85 -7.93 1.98
C ILE A 404 -3.08 -7.21 0.87
N PHE A 405 -3.73 -6.29 0.16
CA PHE A 405 -3.16 -5.60 -1.00
C PHE A 405 -3.25 -4.08 -0.80
N PRO A 406 -2.12 -3.37 -0.70
CA PRO A 406 -2.12 -1.95 -0.34
C PRO A 406 -2.50 -1.04 -1.51
N SER A 407 -2.77 -1.57 -2.71
CA SER A 407 -3.05 -0.77 -3.91
C SER A 407 -4.32 0.08 -3.76
N ALA A 408 -5.46 -0.56 -3.52
CA ALA A 408 -6.76 0.10 -3.31
C ALA A 408 -6.74 1.08 -2.12
N PRO A 409 -6.28 0.69 -0.91
CA PRO A 409 -6.21 1.63 0.20
C PRO A 409 -5.25 2.78 -0.05
N THR A 410 -4.16 2.60 -0.81
CA THR A 410 -3.28 3.71 -1.18
C THR A 410 -4.02 4.75 -2.01
N PHE A 411 -4.87 4.34 -2.97
CA PHE A 411 -5.74 5.27 -3.70
C PHE A 411 -6.75 5.95 -2.78
N MET A 412 -7.32 5.22 -1.81
CA MET A 412 -8.28 5.76 -0.85
C MET A 412 -7.65 6.84 0.05
N ILE A 413 -6.48 6.59 0.65
CA ILE A 413 -5.81 7.61 1.48
C ILE A 413 -5.31 8.79 0.65
N SER A 414 -4.97 8.57 -0.63
CA SER A 414 -4.61 9.66 -1.55
C SER A 414 -5.79 10.59 -1.81
N GLN A 415 -6.99 10.03 -2.02
CA GLN A 415 -8.22 10.82 -2.13
C GLN A 415 -8.56 11.50 -0.81
N LYS A 416 -8.45 10.80 0.32
CA LYS A 416 -8.66 11.40 1.64
C LYS A 416 -7.77 12.63 1.83
N ALA A 417 -6.45 12.48 1.66
CA ALA A 417 -5.51 13.58 1.79
C ALA A 417 -5.84 14.75 0.85
N SER A 418 -6.26 14.45 -0.39
CA SER A 418 -6.71 15.47 -1.35
C SER A 418 -7.93 16.24 -0.85
N ASP A 419 -8.94 15.54 -0.33
CA ASP A 419 -10.14 16.14 0.24
C ASP A 419 -9.83 16.99 1.48
N GLU A 420 -8.94 16.51 2.37
CA GLU A 420 -8.47 17.27 3.54
C GLU A 420 -7.77 18.57 3.11
N MET A 421 -6.86 18.51 2.13
CA MET A 421 -6.15 19.70 1.64
C MET A 421 -7.11 20.71 0.99
N ILE A 422 -8.10 20.24 0.23
CA ILE A 422 -9.12 21.11 -0.36
C ILE A 422 -9.97 21.76 0.74
N ALA A 423 -10.42 20.98 1.73
CA ALA A 423 -11.21 21.49 2.84
C ALA A 423 -10.44 22.55 3.66
N GLU A 424 -9.15 22.34 3.91
CA GLU A 424 -8.29 23.34 4.56
C GLU A 424 -8.19 24.64 3.74
N ILE A 425 -8.08 24.54 2.41
CA ILE A 425 -8.07 25.72 1.53
C ILE A 425 -9.41 26.46 1.60
N GLU A 426 -10.52 25.75 1.52
CA GLU A 426 -11.87 26.31 1.56
C GLU A 426 -12.20 26.96 2.92
N ALA A 427 -11.67 26.39 4.01
CA ALA A 427 -11.81 26.92 5.35
C ALA A 427 -10.86 28.11 5.66
N GLY A 428 -9.91 28.41 4.77
CA GLY A 428 -8.86 29.40 5.04
C GLY A 428 -7.82 28.94 6.07
N GLU A 429 -7.72 27.63 6.29
CA GLU A 429 -6.77 26.98 7.21
C GLU A 429 -5.54 26.42 6.49
N ALA A 430 -5.52 26.48 5.15
CA ALA A 430 -4.39 26.07 4.36
C ALA A 430 -3.15 26.88 4.73
N ILE A 431 -1.99 26.22 4.65
CA ILE A 431 -0.75 26.87 5.07
C ILE A 431 -0.47 28.08 4.20
N GLU A 432 -0.29 29.23 4.85
CA GLU A 432 -0.05 30.50 4.19
C GLU A 432 1.19 30.45 3.30
N VAL A 433 1.16 31.28 2.26
CA VAL A 433 2.31 31.46 1.37
C VAL A 433 3.40 32.14 2.17
N CYS A 434 4.56 31.49 2.27
CA CYS A 434 5.72 32.15 2.87
C CYS A 434 6.43 33.00 1.80
N GLU A 435 6.17 34.31 1.80
CA GLU A 435 6.80 35.25 0.85
C GLU A 435 8.33 35.31 1.02
N ALA A 436 8.85 35.15 2.24
CA ALA A 436 10.29 35.09 2.50
C ALA A 436 10.99 33.89 1.82
N ALA A 437 10.24 32.84 1.50
CA ALA A 437 10.75 31.66 0.79
C ALA A 437 10.79 31.84 -0.74
N LEU A 438 10.15 32.88 -1.29
CA LEU A 438 10.10 33.17 -2.72
C LEU A 438 11.22 34.15 -3.09
N PRO A 439 12.05 33.90 -4.13
CA PRO A 439 12.98 34.90 -4.62
C PRO A 439 12.22 35.98 -5.41
N GLU A 440 12.82 37.16 -5.54
CA GLU A 440 12.36 38.24 -6.44
C GLU A 440 12.08 37.78 -7.88
#